data_AF-F8EZY0-F1
#
_entry.id   AF-F8EZY0-F1
#
_cell.length_a   1.000
_cell.length_b   1.000
_cell.length_c   1.000
_cell.angle_alpha   90.00
_cell.angle_beta   90.00
_cell.angle_gamma   90.00
#
_symmetry.space_group_name_H-M   'P 1'
#
loop_
_entity.id
_entity.type
_entity.pdbx_description
1 polymer ?
#
loop_
_entity_poly.entity_id
_entity_poly.type
_entity_poly.pdbx_seq_one_letter_code
_entity_poly.pdbx_strand_id
1 'polypeptide(L)'
;MNQDQVKQQLLAIEDAPLDFSVIFSGKQSKKVNGLYKPESREIIIHNRNFTDDNLMLYTAIHEYAHHLHACTRGGKLAARSHTAEFWAILHGLLQKAESAGIYKNVFVSSPELEELTELIRKQYIYENGNLIKDLGKHLLRAQQLCLEIGGRFEDYVDRVLCLPRNAAKVAMKMYQYNLNPSIGAENMKLVAGIRNEEQRMAAESALLSGKSPDEVKVQIAKKPVPQDPKEQLEKEKHRLERTIQSLQKRLEEVERELESV
;
A
#
# COMPACT_ATOMS: atom_id res chain seq x y z
N MET A 1 -12.63 21.03 18.03
CA MET A 1 -13.38 19.76 18.24
C MET A 1 -12.89 18.98 19.48
N ASN A 2 -13.72 18.14 20.12
CA ASN A 2 -13.35 17.30 21.28
C ASN A 2 -13.30 15.79 20.94
N GLN A 3 -12.84 14.95 21.87
CA GLN A 3 -12.64 13.51 21.63
C GLN A 3 -13.93 12.72 21.33
N ASP A 4 -15.05 13.08 21.97
CA ASP A 4 -16.33 12.41 21.75
C ASP A 4 -16.89 12.72 20.36
N GLN A 5 -16.74 13.98 19.92
CA GLN A 5 -17.07 14.41 18.57
C GLN A 5 -16.21 13.68 17.53
N VAL A 6 -14.91 13.50 17.77
CA VAL A 6 -14.05 12.70 16.88
C VAL A 6 -14.52 11.25 16.81
N LYS A 7 -14.82 10.59 17.94
CA LYS A 7 -15.33 9.21 17.93
C LYS A 7 -16.64 9.10 17.15
N GLN A 8 -17.56 10.04 17.34
CA GLN A 8 -18.83 10.09 16.60
C GLN A 8 -18.61 10.23 15.09
N GLN A 9 -17.69 11.11 14.67
CA GLN A 9 -17.36 11.28 13.26
C GLN A 9 -16.72 10.03 12.66
N LEU A 10 -15.80 9.36 13.37
CA LEU A 10 -15.21 8.10 12.91
C LEU A 10 -16.27 7.01 12.69
N LEU A 11 -17.19 6.85 13.63
CA LEU A 11 -18.31 5.90 13.51
C LEU A 11 -19.32 6.28 12.41
N ALA A 12 -19.44 7.58 12.11
CA ALA A 12 -20.27 8.04 10.98
C ALA A 12 -19.63 7.74 9.62
N ILE A 13 -18.30 7.64 9.54
CA ILE A 13 -17.58 7.23 8.32
C ILE A 13 -17.79 5.74 8.06
N GLU A 14 -17.57 4.91 9.07
CA GLU A 14 -17.73 3.46 9.00
C GLU A 14 -17.89 2.89 10.41
N ASP A 15 -18.79 1.92 10.57
CA ASP A 15 -19.00 1.26 11.87
C ASP A 15 -17.82 0.34 12.23
N ALA A 16 -17.58 0.15 13.53
CA ALA A 16 -16.49 -0.66 14.04
C ALA A 16 -17.01 -2.00 14.61
N PRO A 17 -16.49 -3.16 14.14
CA PRO A 17 -16.88 -4.46 14.70
C PRO A 17 -16.53 -4.66 16.18
N LEU A 18 -15.51 -3.96 16.67
CA LEU A 18 -15.06 -3.99 18.06
C LEU A 18 -15.09 -2.58 18.64
N ASP A 19 -15.54 -2.42 19.88
CA ASP A 19 -15.51 -1.10 20.53
C ASP A 19 -14.07 -0.61 20.73
N PHE A 20 -13.89 0.71 20.70
CA PHE A 20 -12.62 1.41 20.84
C PHE A 20 -12.82 2.74 21.57
N SER A 21 -11.75 3.34 22.07
CA SER A 21 -11.79 4.67 22.69
C SER A 21 -10.96 5.68 21.89
N VAL A 22 -11.38 6.95 21.93
CA VAL A 22 -10.59 8.08 21.42
C VAL A 22 -10.16 8.91 22.61
N ILE A 23 -8.86 9.14 22.75
CA ILE A 23 -8.26 9.83 23.88
C ILE A 23 -7.43 10.99 23.37
N PHE A 24 -7.78 12.21 23.78
CA PHE A 24 -6.91 13.36 23.58
C PHE A 24 -5.88 13.39 24.70
N SER A 25 -4.60 13.23 24.36
CA SER A 25 -3.54 13.14 25.37
C SER A 25 -3.32 14.44 26.17
N GLY A 26 -3.85 15.58 25.69
CA GLY A 26 -3.63 16.89 26.28
C GLY A 26 -2.19 17.39 26.15
N LYS A 27 -1.38 16.75 25.29
CA LYS A 27 0.06 16.99 25.16
C LYS A 27 0.46 17.17 23.70
N GLN A 28 1.61 17.79 23.49
CA GLN A 28 2.34 17.74 22.23
C GLN A 28 3.27 16.54 22.23
N SER A 29 3.51 15.97 21.06
CA SER A 29 4.51 14.93 20.83
C SER A 29 5.38 15.33 19.66
N LYS A 30 6.70 15.27 19.85
CA LYS A 30 7.68 15.53 18.79
C LYS A 30 7.85 14.37 17.81
N LYS A 31 7.32 13.18 18.15
CA LYS A 31 7.56 11.95 17.38
C LYS A 31 6.39 11.58 16.48
N VAL A 32 5.16 11.67 17.01
CA VAL A 32 3.95 11.20 16.32
C VAL A 32 2.79 12.12 16.65
N ASN A 33 1.82 12.18 15.74
CA ASN A 33 0.59 12.98 15.88
C ASN A 33 -0.55 12.18 16.51
N GLY A 34 -0.57 10.88 16.25
CA GLY A 34 -1.48 9.91 16.87
C GLY A 34 -0.81 8.54 16.96
N LEU A 35 -1.43 7.64 17.71
CA LEU A 35 -1.09 6.21 17.71
C LEU A 35 -2.32 5.39 18.13
N TYR A 36 -2.46 4.22 17.52
CA TYR A 36 -3.40 3.19 17.93
C TYR A 36 -2.72 2.12 18.78
N LYS A 37 -3.33 1.74 19.91
CA LYS A 37 -2.93 0.62 20.75
C LYS A 37 -3.89 -0.56 20.57
N PRO A 38 -3.47 -1.65 19.90
CA PRO A 38 -4.35 -2.79 19.64
C PRO A 38 -4.85 -3.49 20.90
N GLU A 39 -4.03 -3.59 21.94
CA GLU A 39 -4.34 -4.37 23.16
C GLU A 39 -5.48 -3.74 23.96
N SER A 40 -5.49 -2.41 24.07
CA SER A 40 -6.53 -1.64 24.77
C SER A 40 -7.59 -1.06 23.83
N ARG A 41 -7.39 -1.17 22.51
CA ARG A 41 -8.23 -0.54 21.47
C ARG A 41 -8.38 0.97 21.68
N GLU A 42 -7.26 1.62 22.00
CA GLU A 42 -7.19 3.07 22.23
C GLU A 42 -6.61 3.77 21.02
N ILE A 43 -7.34 4.74 20.48
CA ILE A 43 -6.82 5.75 19.56
C ILE A 43 -6.40 6.96 20.38
N ILE A 44 -5.09 7.23 20.42
CA ILE A 44 -4.54 8.37 21.15
C ILE A 44 -4.14 9.45 20.15
N ILE A 45 -4.63 10.66 20.37
CA ILE A 45 -4.31 11.83 19.56
C ILE A 45 -3.54 12.84 20.41
N HIS A 46 -2.38 13.27 19.91
CA HIS A 46 -1.62 14.37 20.49
C HIS A 46 -2.21 15.70 20.06
N ASN A 47 -3.41 16.00 20.56
CA ASN A 47 -4.28 17.08 20.11
C ASN A 47 -3.62 18.48 20.13
N ARG A 48 -2.59 18.71 20.95
CA ARG A 48 -1.86 19.99 20.95
C ARG A 48 -0.85 20.13 19.79
N ASN A 49 -0.64 19.08 18.99
CA ASN A 49 0.16 19.16 17.75
C ASN A 49 -0.59 19.86 16.62
N PHE A 50 -1.90 20.04 16.74
CA PHE A 50 -2.74 20.57 15.67
C PHE A 50 -3.26 21.95 16.01
N THR A 51 -3.32 22.79 14.98
CA THR A 51 -4.00 24.08 14.99
C THR A 51 -5.23 24.09 14.07
N ASP A 52 -5.48 22.98 13.38
CA ASP A 52 -6.55 22.79 12.41
C ASP A 52 -7.25 21.45 12.68
N ASP A 53 -8.58 21.51 12.81
CA ASP A 53 -9.44 20.36 13.06
C ASP A 53 -9.41 19.37 11.88
N ASN A 54 -9.23 19.83 10.64
CA ASN A 54 -9.18 18.95 9.47
C ASN A 54 -7.92 18.07 9.45
N LEU A 55 -6.76 18.63 9.83
CA LEU A 55 -5.51 17.86 9.98
C LEU A 55 -5.59 16.86 11.15
N MET A 56 -6.24 17.25 12.25
CA MET A 56 -6.50 16.35 13.37
C MET A 56 -7.40 15.18 12.94
N LEU A 57 -8.43 15.45 12.12
CA LEU A 57 -9.31 14.40 11.59
C LEU A 57 -8.61 13.44 10.67
N TYR A 58 -7.74 13.92 9.78
CA TYR A 58 -6.90 13.04 8.98
C TYR A 58 -6.11 12.06 9.86
N THR A 59 -5.53 12.55 10.95
CA THR A 59 -4.80 11.70 11.91
C THR A 59 -5.74 10.72 12.62
N ALA A 60 -6.93 11.18 13.04
CA ALA A 60 -7.92 10.30 13.67
C ALA A 60 -8.36 9.18 12.73
N ILE A 61 -8.61 9.48 11.45
CA ILE A 61 -8.98 8.52 10.42
C ILE A 61 -7.82 7.53 10.16
N HIS A 62 -6.58 7.99 10.18
CA HIS A 62 -5.40 7.12 10.08
C HIS A 62 -5.35 6.09 11.22
N GLU A 63 -5.49 6.54 12.47
CA GLU A 63 -5.48 5.63 13.62
C GLU A 63 -6.73 4.74 13.64
N TYR A 64 -7.86 5.23 13.13
CA TYR A 64 -9.06 4.43 12.97
C TYR A 64 -8.91 3.33 11.91
N ALA A 65 -8.17 3.60 10.84
CA ALA A 65 -7.80 2.58 9.86
C ALA A 65 -6.99 1.45 10.50
N HIS A 66 -6.08 1.74 11.43
CA HIS A 66 -5.37 0.71 12.21
C HIS A 66 -6.33 -0.11 13.06
N HIS A 67 -7.31 0.54 13.69
CA HIS A 67 -8.33 -0.14 14.46
C HIS A 67 -9.18 -1.11 13.61
N LEU A 68 -9.72 -0.65 12.49
CA LEU A 68 -10.50 -1.51 11.58
C LEU A 68 -9.64 -2.64 11.00
N HIS A 69 -8.38 -2.34 10.65
CA HIS A 69 -7.45 -3.37 10.18
C HIS A 69 -7.21 -4.44 11.25
N ALA A 70 -7.03 -4.05 12.51
CA ALA A 70 -6.94 -4.99 13.63
C ALA A 70 -8.22 -5.82 13.79
N CYS A 71 -9.40 -5.20 13.64
CA CYS A 71 -10.68 -5.90 13.71
C CYS A 71 -10.79 -7.03 12.68
N THR A 72 -10.35 -6.80 11.44
CA THR A 72 -10.34 -7.83 10.39
C THR A 72 -9.43 -9.03 10.71
N ARG A 73 -8.59 -8.91 11.73
CA ARG A 73 -7.60 -9.90 12.17
C ARG A 73 -7.86 -10.37 13.61
N GLY A 74 -9.10 -10.27 14.08
CA GLY A 74 -9.49 -10.73 15.42
C GLY A 74 -8.91 -9.88 16.55
N GLY A 75 -8.67 -8.59 16.31
CA GLY A 75 -8.17 -7.62 17.28
C GLY A 75 -6.65 -7.51 17.36
N LYS A 76 -5.90 -8.21 16.49
CA LYS A 76 -4.43 -8.15 16.46
C LYS A 76 -3.93 -7.41 15.23
N LEU A 77 -2.87 -6.61 15.38
CA LEU A 77 -2.12 -6.06 14.25
C LEU A 77 -0.96 -6.96 13.86
N ALA A 78 -0.59 -6.93 12.58
CA ALA A 78 0.65 -7.52 12.11
C ALA A 78 1.86 -6.71 12.60
N ALA A 79 3.04 -7.32 12.61
CA ALA A 79 4.29 -6.63 12.93
C ALA A 79 4.59 -5.43 12.00
N ARG A 80 4.01 -5.41 10.80
CA ARG A 80 4.04 -4.26 9.88
C ARG A 80 2.67 -3.58 9.89
N SER A 81 2.62 -2.33 10.36
CA SER A 81 1.38 -1.56 10.50
C SER A 81 0.84 -1.05 9.15
N HIS A 82 1.72 -0.63 8.23
CA HIS A 82 1.32 -0.06 6.93
C HIS A 82 1.47 -1.08 5.79
N THR A 83 0.49 -1.98 5.70
CA THR A 83 0.34 -2.95 4.60
C THR A 83 -0.54 -2.39 3.48
N ALA A 84 -0.63 -3.09 2.33
CA ALA A 84 -1.58 -2.70 1.27
C ALA A 84 -3.03 -2.74 1.75
N GLU A 85 -3.40 -3.70 2.61
CA GLU A 85 -4.72 -3.76 3.25
C GLU A 85 -5.00 -2.52 4.10
N PHE A 86 -4.04 -2.10 4.93
CA PHE A 86 -4.15 -0.89 5.72
C PHE A 86 -4.41 0.34 4.83
N TRP A 87 -3.59 0.52 3.78
CA TRP A 87 -3.74 1.67 2.89
C TRP A 87 -5.06 1.64 2.13
N ALA A 88 -5.53 0.46 1.72
CA ALA A 88 -6.83 0.32 1.10
C ALA A 88 -7.98 0.72 2.05
N ILE A 89 -7.91 0.31 3.33
CA ILE A 89 -8.86 0.73 4.36
C ILE A 89 -8.81 2.25 4.54
N LEU A 90 -7.62 2.82 4.74
CA LEU A 90 -7.44 4.26 4.95
C LEU A 90 -7.98 5.09 3.78
N HIS A 91 -7.63 4.74 2.54
CA HIS A 91 -8.13 5.48 1.37
C HIS A 91 -9.65 5.35 1.21
N GLY A 92 -10.21 4.17 1.50
CA GLY A 92 -11.65 3.97 1.55
C GLY A 92 -12.34 4.85 2.61
N LEU A 93 -11.77 4.94 3.81
CA LEU A 93 -12.29 5.80 4.88
C LEU A 93 -12.20 7.29 4.52
N LEU A 94 -11.08 7.74 3.93
CA LEU A 94 -10.93 9.12 3.48
C LEU A 94 -11.98 9.46 2.41
N GLN A 95 -12.20 8.59 1.42
CA GLN A 95 -13.22 8.79 0.39
C GLN A 95 -14.63 8.91 0.99
N LYS A 96 -14.97 8.05 1.97
CA LYS A 96 -16.24 8.13 2.70
C LYS A 96 -16.36 9.41 3.53
N ALA A 97 -15.29 9.80 4.22
CA ALA A 97 -15.23 11.01 5.03
C ALA A 97 -15.37 12.28 4.18
N GLU A 98 -14.77 12.33 3.00
CA GLU A 98 -14.93 13.40 2.02
C GLU A 98 -16.38 13.48 1.54
N SER A 99 -16.97 12.34 1.17
CA SER A 99 -18.36 12.26 0.70
C SER A 99 -19.37 12.68 1.78
N ALA A 100 -19.06 12.41 3.05
CA ALA A 100 -19.87 12.79 4.20
C ALA A 100 -19.61 14.24 4.68
N GLY A 101 -18.66 14.96 4.07
CA GLY A 101 -18.26 16.31 4.49
C GLY A 101 -17.55 16.35 5.86
N ILE A 102 -17.10 15.21 6.39
CA ILE A 102 -16.38 15.09 7.66
C ILE A 102 -14.92 15.52 7.49
N TYR A 103 -14.30 15.14 6.38
CA TYR A 103 -12.93 15.51 6.05
C TYR A 103 -12.90 16.29 4.73
N LYS A 104 -12.10 17.34 4.68
CA LYS A 104 -11.88 18.13 3.47
C LYS A 104 -10.53 17.78 2.86
N ASN A 105 -10.56 17.34 1.60
CA ASN A 105 -9.36 17.23 0.80
C ASN A 105 -8.79 18.64 0.53
N VAL A 106 -7.68 18.99 1.20
CA VAL A 106 -7.07 20.32 1.05
C VAL A 106 -6.32 20.47 -0.28
N PHE A 107 -5.97 19.36 -0.95
CA PHE A 107 -5.17 19.38 -2.17
C PHE A 107 -5.95 19.95 -3.37
N VAL A 108 -7.28 19.92 -3.33
CA VAL A 108 -8.14 20.50 -4.39
C VAL A 108 -8.42 22.00 -4.19
N SER A 109 -7.93 22.60 -3.11
CA SER A 109 -8.22 24.00 -2.77
C SER A 109 -7.09 24.97 -3.17
N SER A 110 -6.00 24.49 -3.75
CA SER A 110 -4.84 25.30 -4.16
C SER A 110 -4.72 25.30 -5.69
N PRO A 111 -4.97 26.44 -6.37
CA PRO A 111 -4.80 26.55 -7.82
C PRO A 111 -3.38 26.22 -8.28
N GLU A 112 -2.36 26.63 -7.52
CA GLU A 112 -0.95 26.34 -7.82
C GLU A 112 -0.66 24.84 -7.77
N LEU A 113 -1.21 24.14 -6.77
CA LEU A 113 -1.06 22.69 -6.65
C LEU A 113 -1.83 21.96 -7.75
N GLU A 114 -3.00 22.46 -8.16
CA GLU A 114 -3.77 21.91 -9.26
C GLU A 114 -3.02 22.02 -10.59
N GLU A 115 -2.47 23.20 -10.90
CA GLU A 115 -1.64 23.42 -12.10
C GLU A 115 -0.42 22.49 -12.11
N LEU A 116 0.29 22.40 -10.98
CA LEU A 116 1.43 21.49 -10.84
C LEU A 116 1.01 20.02 -10.98
N THR A 117 -0.15 19.65 -10.44
CA THR A 117 -0.69 18.28 -10.54
C THR A 117 -0.98 17.92 -12.00
N GLU A 118 -1.58 18.83 -12.77
CA GLU A 118 -1.83 18.63 -14.19
C GLU A 118 -0.54 18.53 -15.01
N LEU A 119 0.47 19.34 -14.68
CA LEU A 119 1.80 19.25 -15.27
C LEU A 119 2.42 17.86 -15.00
N ILE A 120 2.43 17.42 -13.75
CA ILE A 120 2.97 16.12 -13.34
C ILE A 120 2.24 14.98 -14.06
N ARG A 121 0.91 15.02 -14.12
CA ARG A 121 0.10 13.99 -14.80
C ARG A 121 0.41 13.89 -16.28
N LYS A 122 0.44 15.03 -16.98
CA LYS A 122 0.61 15.06 -18.44
C LYS A 122 2.06 14.84 -18.85
N GLN A 123 2.99 15.65 -18.34
CA GLN A 123 4.37 15.65 -18.84
C GLN A 123 5.27 14.57 -18.24
N TYR A 124 4.91 14.02 -17.07
CA TYR A 124 5.77 13.07 -16.38
C TYR A 124 5.12 11.70 -16.25
N ILE A 125 3.89 11.61 -15.75
CA ILE A 125 3.23 10.31 -15.57
C ILE A 125 2.84 9.70 -16.92
N TYR A 126 2.10 10.45 -17.74
CA TYR A 126 1.64 9.98 -19.06
C TYR A 126 2.79 9.78 -20.04
N GLU A 127 3.68 10.77 -20.20
CA GLU A 127 4.82 10.64 -21.12
C GLU A 127 5.78 9.51 -20.72
N ASN A 128 6.06 9.31 -19.43
CA ASN A 128 6.85 8.16 -18.99
C ASN A 128 6.15 6.83 -19.30
N GLY A 129 4.82 6.76 -19.10
CA GLY A 129 4.02 5.61 -19.53
C GLY A 129 4.16 5.31 -21.02
N ASN A 130 4.11 6.35 -21.86
CA ASN A 130 4.31 6.23 -23.31
C ASN A 130 5.71 5.74 -23.66
N LEU A 131 6.74 6.36 -23.10
CA LEU A 131 8.14 6.00 -23.37
C LEU A 131 8.42 4.53 -23.07
N ILE A 132 7.93 4.02 -21.93
CA ILE A 132 8.12 2.61 -21.57
C ILE A 132 7.29 1.68 -22.46
N LYS A 133 6.08 2.09 -22.85
CA LYS A 133 5.25 1.33 -23.81
C LYS A 133 5.92 1.25 -25.18
N ASP A 134 6.48 2.34 -25.68
CA ASP A 134 7.21 2.39 -26.95
C ASP A 134 8.52 1.61 -26.89
N LEU A 135 9.24 1.67 -25.77
CA LEU A 135 10.36 0.78 -25.52
C LEU A 135 9.93 -0.68 -25.64
N GLY A 136 8.77 -1.06 -25.08
CA GLY A 136 8.19 -2.39 -25.23
C GLY A 136 7.98 -2.82 -26.68
N LYS A 137 7.46 -1.94 -27.54
CA LYS A 137 7.33 -2.14 -28.99
C LYS A 137 8.69 -2.40 -29.65
N HIS A 138 9.69 -1.59 -29.33
CA HIS A 138 11.03 -1.72 -29.91
C HIS A 138 11.75 -2.99 -29.43
N LEU A 139 11.57 -3.39 -28.17
CA LEU A 139 12.10 -4.62 -27.62
C LEU A 139 11.51 -5.86 -28.30
N LEU A 140 10.22 -5.85 -28.65
CA LEU A 140 9.60 -6.92 -29.45
C LEU A 140 10.21 -7.02 -30.84
N ARG A 141 10.45 -5.87 -31.50
CA ARG A 141 11.15 -5.87 -32.79
C ARG A 141 12.58 -6.37 -32.65
N ALA A 142 13.30 -5.96 -31.60
CA ALA A 142 14.64 -6.43 -31.33
C ALA A 142 14.69 -7.94 -31.07
N GLN A 143 13.69 -8.50 -30.37
CA GLN A 143 13.55 -9.94 -30.17
C GLN A 143 13.42 -10.69 -31.50
N GLN A 144 12.61 -10.17 -32.42
CA GLN A 144 12.46 -10.75 -33.76
C GLN A 144 13.77 -10.68 -34.55
N LEU A 145 14.44 -9.53 -34.55
CA LEU A 145 15.72 -9.34 -35.24
C LEU A 145 16.83 -10.25 -34.68
N CYS A 146 16.86 -10.44 -33.35
CA CYS A 146 17.78 -11.39 -32.73
C CYS A 146 17.55 -12.81 -33.26
N LEU A 147 16.28 -13.24 -33.38
CA LEU A 147 15.95 -14.55 -33.93
C LEU A 147 16.39 -14.69 -35.40
N GLU A 148 16.18 -13.66 -36.22
CA GLU A 148 16.56 -13.63 -37.64
C GLU A 148 18.07 -13.80 -37.85
N ILE A 149 18.91 -13.26 -36.96
CA ILE A 149 20.37 -13.37 -37.04
C ILE A 149 20.95 -14.56 -36.23
N GLY A 150 20.11 -15.42 -35.65
CA GLY A 150 20.55 -16.53 -34.79
C GLY A 150 21.10 -16.09 -33.42
N GLY A 151 20.82 -14.86 -33.00
CA GLY A 151 21.20 -14.28 -31.71
C GLY A 151 20.22 -14.61 -30.57
N ARG A 152 20.71 -14.56 -29.32
CA ARG A 152 19.88 -14.72 -28.12
C ARG A 152 19.41 -13.34 -27.63
N PHE A 153 18.10 -13.12 -27.60
CA PHE A 153 17.51 -11.86 -27.14
C PHE A 153 17.92 -11.51 -25.70
N GLU A 154 18.00 -12.49 -24.80
CA GLU A 154 18.45 -12.24 -23.43
C GLU A 154 19.88 -11.71 -23.35
N ASP A 155 20.78 -12.18 -24.21
CA ASP A 155 22.17 -11.69 -24.26
C ASP A 155 22.22 -10.26 -24.81
N TYR A 156 21.40 -9.96 -25.82
CA TYR A 156 21.22 -8.60 -26.34
C TYR A 156 20.71 -7.63 -25.26
N VAL A 157 19.69 -8.02 -24.51
CA VAL A 157 19.13 -7.20 -23.41
C VAL A 157 20.17 -6.93 -22.32
N ASP A 158 20.91 -7.95 -21.91
CA ASP A 158 21.88 -7.81 -20.81
C ASP A 158 23.15 -7.07 -21.22
N ARG A 159 23.76 -7.44 -22.35
CA ARG A 159 25.10 -6.97 -22.73
C ARG A 159 25.11 -5.74 -23.63
N VAL A 160 24.10 -5.60 -24.49
CA VAL A 160 24.03 -4.51 -25.46
C VAL A 160 23.18 -3.37 -24.91
N LEU A 161 21.99 -3.68 -24.41
CA LEU A 161 21.09 -2.67 -23.84
C LEU A 161 21.37 -2.36 -22.36
N CYS A 162 22.12 -3.22 -21.65
CA CYS A 162 22.39 -3.08 -20.23
C CYS A 162 21.12 -2.95 -19.38
N LEU A 163 20.05 -3.65 -19.76
CA LEU A 163 18.76 -3.60 -19.08
C LEU A 163 18.54 -4.86 -18.22
N PRO A 164 17.91 -4.74 -17.04
CA PRO A 164 17.43 -5.91 -16.33
C PRO A 164 16.40 -6.66 -17.19
N ARG A 165 16.61 -7.97 -17.41
CA ARG A 165 15.68 -8.81 -18.19
C ARG A 165 14.22 -8.67 -17.79
N ASN A 166 13.96 -8.53 -16.48
CA ASN A 166 12.60 -8.36 -15.98
C ASN A 166 12.00 -7.01 -16.41
N ALA A 167 12.78 -5.93 -16.42
CA ALA A 167 12.31 -4.62 -16.89
C ALA A 167 11.93 -4.69 -18.38
N ALA A 168 12.79 -5.30 -19.22
CA ALA A 168 12.50 -5.50 -20.63
C ALA A 168 11.22 -6.33 -20.86
N LYS A 169 11.09 -7.47 -20.17
CA LYS A 169 9.90 -8.33 -20.26
C LYS A 169 8.61 -7.62 -19.84
N VAL A 170 8.66 -6.82 -18.77
CA VAL A 170 7.50 -6.04 -18.33
C VAL A 170 7.15 -4.97 -19.37
N ALA A 171 8.12 -4.22 -19.89
CA ALA A 171 7.87 -3.21 -20.93
C ALA A 171 7.21 -3.82 -22.19
N MET A 172 7.72 -4.98 -22.65
CA MET A 172 7.10 -5.73 -23.75
C MET A 172 5.64 -6.08 -23.47
N LYS A 173 5.32 -6.54 -22.25
CA LYS A 173 3.94 -6.82 -21.84
C LYS A 173 3.06 -5.57 -21.80
N MET A 174 3.59 -4.44 -21.34
CA MET A 174 2.85 -3.17 -21.33
C MET A 174 2.37 -2.79 -22.74
N TYR A 175 3.23 -2.99 -23.75
CA TYR A 175 2.86 -2.81 -25.14
C TYR A 175 1.88 -3.88 -25.64
N GLN A 176 2.18 -5.17 -25.41
CA GLN A 176 1.34 -6.29 -25.87
C GLN A 176 -0.08 -6.25 -25.32
N TYR A 177 -0.24 -5.86 -24.05
CA TYR A 177 -1.55 -5.70 -23.42
C TYR A 177 -2.19 -4.35 -23.71
N ASN A 178 -1.53 -3.50 -24.50
CA ASN A 178 -1.99 -2.16 -24.87
C ASN A 178 -2.38 -1.29 -23.66
N LEU A 179 -1.61 -1.35 -22.58
CA LEU A 179 -1.96 -0.64 -21.35
C LEU A 179 -2.03 0.88 -21.56
N ASN A 180 -2.94 1.53 -20.85
CA ASN A 180 -3.20 2.96 -20.93
C ASN A 180 -2.08 3.75 -20.22
N PRO A 181 -1.30 4.57 -20.95
CA PRO A 181 -0.20 5.36 -20.39
C PRO A 181 -0.61 6.34 -19.29
N SER A 182 -1.88 6.76 -19.24
CA SER A 182 -2.38 7.72 -18.26
C SER A 182 -2.30 7.23 -16.81
N ILE A 183 -2.19 5.91 -16.57
CA ILE A 183 -1.95 5.38 -15.23
C ILE A 183 -0.46 5.48 -14.83
N GLY A 184 0.44 5.76 -15.76
CA GLY A 184 1.88 5.86 -15.56
C GLY A 184 2.61 4.52 -15.52
N ALA A 185 3.93 4.54 -15.77
CA ALA A 185 4.75 3.35 -15.93
C ALA A 185 4.74 2.40 -14.70
N GLU A 186 4.75 2.91 -13.47
CA GLU A 186 4.74 2.07 -12.26
C GLU A 186 3.41 1.31 -12.08
N ASN A 187 2.29 1.95 -12.38
CA ASN A 187 0.99 1.30 -12.34
C ASN A 187 0.81 0.35 -13.54
N MET A 188 1.30 0.72 -14.73
CA MET A 188 1.35 -0.20 -15.87
C MET A 188 2.15 -1.46 -15.54
N LYS A 189 3.22 -1.35 -14.75
CA LYS A 189 4.01 -2.51 -14.28
C LYS A 189 3.22 -3.41 -13.34
N LEU A 190 2.45 -2.82 -12.42
CA LEU A 190 1.50 -3.57 -11.58
C LEU A 190 0.49 -4.32 -12.46
N VAL A 191 -0.15 -3.63 -13.40
CA VAL A 191 -1.18 -4.18 -14.29
C VAL A 191 -0.62 -5.25 -15.24
N ALA A 192 0.57 -5.05 -15.80
CA ALA A 192 1.27 -6.03 -16.64
C ALA A 192 1.65 -7.33 -15.90
N GLY A 193 1.68 -7.30 -14.57
CA GLY A 193 1.86 -8.48 -13.72
C GLY A 193 0.63 -9.41 -13.68
N ILE A 194 -0.55 -8.91 -14.05
CA ILE A 194 -1.83 -9.62 -13.95
C ILE A 194 -2.03 -10.49 -15.19
N ARG A 195 -2.09 -11.81 -14.97
CA ARG A 195 -2.21 -12.79 -16.07
C ARG A 195 -3.60 -12.84 -16.69
N ASN A 196 -4.63 -12.88 -15.84
CA ASN A 196 -6.03 -12.93 -16.28
C ASN A 196 -6.41 -11.57 -16.89
N GLU A 197 -6.97 -11.59 -18.10
CA GLU A 197 -7.29 -10.39 -18.87
C GLU A 197 -8.39 -9.55 -18.24
N GLU A 198 -9.47 -10.18 -17.78
CA GLU A 198 -10.59 -9.49 -17.13
C GLU A 198 -10.14 -8.78 -15.84
N GLN A 199 -9.37 -9.47 -14.99
CA GLN A 199 -8.78 -8.86 -13.79
C GLN A 199 -7.81 -7.73 -14.12
N ARG A 200 -7.07 -7.86 -15.23
CA ARG A 200 -6.15 -6.82 -15.69
C ARG A 200 -6.89 -5.57 -16.14
N MET A 201 -7.96 -5.73 -16.92
CA MET A 201 -8.82 -4.63 -17.35
C MET A 201 -9.51 -3.95 -16.16
N ALA A 202 -10.01 -4.74 -15.20
CA ALA A 202 -10.61 -4.21 -13.99
C ALA A 202 -9.61 -3.39 -13.15
N ALA A 203 -8.36 -3.86 -13.03
CA ALA A 203 -7.29 -3.16 -12.33
C ALA A 203 -6.91 -1.84 -13.02
N GLU A 204 -6.79 -1.84 -14.35
CA GLU A 204 -6.54 -0.64 -15.14
C GLU A 204 -7.67 0.37 -14.99
N SER A 205 -8.93 -0.09 -15.09
CA SER A 205 -10.11 0.76 -14.93
C SER A 205 -10.19 1.38 -13.53
N ALA A 206 -9.88 0.62 -12.48
CA ALA A 206 -9.86 1.12 -11.11
C ALA A 206 -8.83 2.24 -10.92
N LEU A 207 -7.61 2.07 -11.47
CA LEU A 207 -6.57 3.11 -11.41
C LEU A 207 -7.01 4.38 -12.16
N LEU A 208 -7.62 4.22 -13.34
CA LEU A 208 -8.16 5.34 -14.12
C LEU A 208 -9.30 6.06 -13.41
N SER A 209 -10.10 5.35 -12.61
CA SER A 209 -11.15 5.95 -11.78
C SER A 209 -10.63 6.57 -10.47
N GLY A 210 -9.31 6.66 -10.30
CA GLY A 210 -8.68 7.31 -9.13
C GLY A 210 -8.49 6.40 -7.92
N LYS A 211 -8.67 5.08 -8.04
CA LYS A 211 -8.30 4.15 -6.97
C LYS A 211 -6.80 4.10 -6.80
N SER A 212 -6.36 4.01 -5.54
CA SER A 212 -4.95 3.91 -5.22
C SER A 212 -4.37 2.54 -5.63
N PRO A 213 -3.05 2.44 -5.87
CA PRO A 213 -2.41 1.17 -6.21
C PRO A 213 -2.60 0.09 -5.14
N ASP A 214 -2.70 0.47 -3.87
CA ASP A 214 -2.92 -0.48 -2.77
C ASP A 214 -4.36 -0.98 -2.71
N GLU A 215 -5.36 -0.16 -3.01
CA GLU A 215 -6.75 -0.63 -3.20
C GLU A 215 -6.83 -1.64 -4.34
N VAL A 216 -6.16 -1.37 -5.47
CA VAL A 216 -6.13 -2.28 -6.62
C VAL A 216 -5.42 -3.59 -6.28
N LYS A 217 -4.29 -3.56 -5.58
CA LYS A 217 -3.61 -4.78 -5.10
C LYS A 217 -4.51 -5.63 -4.22
N VAL A 218 -5.26 -5.01 -3.31
CA VAL A 218 -6.20 -5.72 -2.42
C VAL A 218 -7.36 -6.32 -3.20
N GLN A 219 -7.88 -5.62 -4.21
CA GLN A 219 -8.95 -6.12 -5.07
C GLN A 219 -8.52 -7.36 -5.89
N ILE A 220 -7.29 -7.36 -6.40
CA ILE A 220 -6.74 -8.47 -7.21
C ILE A 220 -6.23 -9.62 -6.33
N ALA A 221 -5.86 -9.34 -5.07
CA ALA A 221 -5.35 -10.34 -4.17
C ALA A 221 -6.35 -11.49 -4.06
N LYS A 222 -5.86 -12.73 -4.24
CA LYS A 222 -6.70 -13.91 -4.00
C LYS A 222 -7.18 -13.86 -2.56
N LYS A 223 -8.50 -13.90 -2.36
CA LYS A 223 -9.06 -14.11 -1.02
C LYS A 223 -8.43 -15.37 -0.46
N PRO A 224 -7.78 -15.33 0.72
CA PRO A 224 -7.28 -16.54 1.34
C PRO A 224 -8.45 -17.50 1.47
N VAL A 225 -8.24 -18.75 1.06
CA VAL A 225 -9.20 -19.82 1.32
C VAL A 225 -9.46 -19.81 2.82
N PRO A 226 -10.73 -19.83 3.28
CA PRO A 226 -11.03 -19.92 4.70
C PRO A 226 -10.29 -21.13 5.28
N GLN A 227 -9.20 -20.89 6.01
CA GLN A 227 -8.51 -21.93 6.76
C GLN A 227 -9.21 -22.07 8.10
N ASP A 228 -9.34 -23.31 8.58
CA ASP A 228 -9.85 -23.60 9.92
C ASP A 228 -9.06 -22.73 10.94
N PRO A 229 -9.74 -21.94 11.79
CA PRO A 229 -9.09 -21.14 12.84
C PRO A 229 -8.08 -21.94 13.67
N LYS A 230 -8.34 -23.23 13.90
CA LYS A 230 -7.41 -24.12 14.60
C LYS A 230 -6.11 -24.33 13.83
N GLU A 231 -6.18 -24.59 12.52
CA GLU A 231 -4.99 -24.76 11.68
C GLU A 231 -4.14 -23.48 11.62
N GLN A 232 -4.77 -22.31 11.62
CA GLN A 232 -4.04 -21.03 11.65
C GLN A 232 -3.27 -20.88 12.97
N LEU A 233 -3.92 -21.14 14.10
CA LEU A 233 -3.29 -21.07 15.42
C LEU A 233 -2.18 -22.11 15.58
N GLU A 234 -2.33 -23.31 15.03
CA GLU A 234 -1.29 -24.34 15.04
C GLU A 234 -0.06 -23.92 14.22
N LYS A 235 -0.25 -23.33 13.03
CA LYS A 235 0.86 -22.76 12.24
C LYS A 235 1.55 -21.61 12.96
N GLU A 236 0.78 -20.73 13.62
CA GLU A 236 1.32 -19.62 14.40
C GLU A 236 2.12 -20.15 15.60
N LYS A 237 1.57 -21.10 16.35
CA LYS A 237 2.27 -21.79 17.44
C LYS A 237 3.60 -22.37 16.97
N HIS A 238 3.60 -23.12 15.87
CA HIS A 238 4.80 -23.77 15.36
C HIS A 238 5.86 -22.75 14.90
N ARG A 239 5.43 -21.62 14.33
CA ARG A 239 6.33 -20.51 14.00
C ARG A 239 6.94 -19.89 15.26
N LEU A 240 6.14 -19.68 16.30
CA LEU A 240 6.60 -19.13 17.58
C LEU A 240 7.61 -20.08 18.24
N GLU A 241 7.34 -21.38 18.26
CA GLU A 241 8.27 -22.42 18.75
C GLU A 241 9.63 -22.36 18.04
N ARG A 242 9.64 -22.29 16.70
CA ARG A 242 10.88 -22.13 15.94
C ARG A 242 11.63 -20.84 16.27
N THR A 243 10.88 -19.76 16.49
CA THR A 243 11.47 -18.46 16.85
C THR A 243 12.11 -18.52 18.23
N ILE A 244 11.44 -19.14 19.20
CA ILE A 244 11.95 -19.35 20.56
C ILE A 244 13.24 -20.16 20.51
N GLN A 245 13.26 -21.29 19.79
CA GLN A 245 14.47 -22.11 19.64
C GLN A 245 15.64 -21.32 19.03
N SER A 246 15.37 -20.53 17.99
CA SER A 246 16.40 -19.69 17.38
C SER A 246 16.94 -18.64 18.35
N LEU A 247 16.09 -18.04 19.19
CA LEU A 247 16.49 -17.04 20.17
C LEU A 247 17.25 -17.67 21.34
N GLN A 248 16.85 -18.85 21.80
CA GLN A 248 17.58 -19.61 22.83
C GLN A 248 18.98 -19.96 22.36
N LYS A 249 19.13 -20.48 21.14
CA LYS A 249 20.45 -20.76 20.56
C LYS A 249 21.31 -19.50 20.48
N ARG A 250 20.72 -18.35 20.08
CA ARG A 250 21.46 -17.09 20.02
C ARG A 250 21.88 -16.60 21.41
N LEU A 251 21.05 -16.82 22.43
CA LEU A 251 21.37 -16.51 23.81
C LEU A 251 22.57 -17.34 24.30
N GLU A 252 22.57 -18.66 24.05
CA GLU A 252 23.70 -19.54 24.39
C GLU A 252 25.01 -19.16 23.69
N GLU A 253 24.94 -18.63 22.45
CA GLU A 253 26.12 -18.08 21.76
C GLU A 253 26.65 -16.84 22.48
N VAL A 254 25.77 -15.92 22.87
CA VAL A 254 26.15 -14.69 23.59
C VAL A 254 26.68 -15.01 24.99
N GLU A 255 26.08 -15.96 25.71
CA GLU A 255 26.57 -16.39 27.03
C GLU A 255 27.98 -16.99 26.94
N ARG A 256 28.25 -17.82 25.93
CA ARG A 256 29.61 -18.34 25.68
C ARG A 256 30.62 -17.24 25.33
N GLU A 257 30.20 -16.24 24.54
CA GLU A 257 31.05 -15.08 24.26
C GLU A 257 31.36 -14.29 25.54
N LEU A 258 30.37 -14.10 26.43
CA LEU A 258 30.55 -13.41 27.71
C LEU A 258 31.47 -14.19 28.67
N GLU A 259 31.39 -15.51 28.71
CA GLU A 259 32.30 -16.35 29.51
C GLU A 259 33.75 -16.31 29.03
N SER A 260 33.98 -15.86 27.79
CA SER A 260 35.31 -15.75 27.18
C SER A 260 35.97 -14.37 27.35
N VAL A 261 35.30 -13.43 28.04
CA VAL A 261 35.77 -12.08 28.37
C VAL A 261 36.07 -11.97 29.85
#